data_AF-A0A656D8J1-F1
#
_entry.id   AF-A0A656D8J1-F1
#
_cell.length_a   1.000
_cell.length_b   1.000
_cell.length_c   1.000
_cell.angle_alpha   90.00
_cell.angle_beta   90.00
_cell.angle_gamma   90.00
#
_symmetry.space_group_name_H-M   'P 1'
#
loop_
_entity.id
_entity.type
_entity.pdbx_description
1 polymer ?
#
loop_
_entity_poly.entity_id
_entity_poly.type
_entity_poly.pdbx_seq_one_letter_code
_entity_poly.pdbx_strand_id
1 'polypeptide(L)'
;MCYPNEYRVSSLIQVAVYSLLQDYDALIYFSFYTWGDVNLCSPFGLQSDPTRWGLFGYAGKIFINGEIEPFQKKINLCFHPEDLKTWADWWNEVYKLSYNFMLRNKVVDKLDKSNLASPYEINIFMRDIFKNENVKKFVDSLAKVSYKQVKIDFTNGVLLVNLETFKAIAGEIDTLKVYELGDFKIKSCSPISAVIISSVDNLPLSISNRFVVKFVSIARNRGQIFEKISDKKFALRNQGGAPVQTYGEKSDSGVEIWKGGRKVIKCFMRNGSFEVLIDRRRKQVFVFCDTPNIRFEISNEFFKFGRVVKFYQEIGGEIYGEVEANGQFVYSGFSKYVMIY
;
A
#
# COMPACT_ATOMS: atom_id res chain seq x y z
N MET A 1 1.73 4.34 -9.59
CA MET A 1 0.40 4.98 -9.74
C MET A 1 -0.20 4.90 -11.14
N CYS A 2 0.58 5.06 -12.21
CA CYS A 2 0.04 5.14 -13.58
C CYS A 2 -0.66 3.86 -14.02
N TYR A 3 -1.74 4.01 -14.79
CA TYR A 3 -2.49 2.92 -15.41
C TYR A 3 -2.10 2.77 -16.88
N PRO A 4 -2.14 1.55 -17.45
CA PRO A 4 -2.34 0.26 -16.79
C PRO A 4 -1.03 -0.26 -16.18
N ASN A 5 -1.04 -0.64 -14.89
CA ASN A 5 0.13 -1.18 -14.19
C ASN A 5 -0.28 -2.00 -12.96
N GLU A 6 0.12 -3.26 -12.85
CA GLU A 6 -0.22 -4.14 -11.73
C GLU A 6 0.40 -3.71 -10.40
N TYR A 7 1.58 -3.09 -10.46
CA TYR A 7 2.29 -2.59 -9.29
C TYR A 7 1.60 -1.37 -8.66
N ARG A 8 0.52 -0.85 -9.25
CA ARG A 8 -0.21 0.31 -8.71
C ARG A 8 -0.92 0.03 -7.38
N VAL A 9 -1.14 -1.25 -7.03
CA VAL A 9 -1.79 -1.64 -5.77
C VAL A 9 -1.05 -1.13 -4.52
N SER A 10 0.28 -1.02 -4.57
CA SER A 10 1.07 -0.50 -3.45
C SER A 10 1.07 1.03 -3.37
N SER A 11 0.69 1.70 -4.46
CA SER A 11 0.95 3.13 -4.61
C SER A 11 0.15 3.99 -3.64
N LEU A 12 -1.09 3.63 -3.30
CA LEU A 12 -1.93 4.46 -2.43
C LEU A 12 -1.36 4.54 -1.00
N ILE A 13 -0.91 3.41 -0.47
CA ILE A 13 -0.27 3.37 0.85
C ILE A 13 1.07 4.10 0.81
N GLN A 14 1.87 3.89 -0.24
CA GLN A 14 3.14 4.62 -0.43
C GLN A 14 2.93 6.14 -0.48
N VAL A 15 1.92 6.60 -1.22
CA VAL A 15 1.60 8.04 -1.31
C VAL A 15 1.22 8.60 0.04
N ALA A 16 0.29 7.99 0.77
CA ALA A 16 -0.11 8.48 2.09
C ALA A 16 1.08 8.52 3.05
N VAL A 17 1.87 7.45 3.10
CA VAL A 17 3.05 7.35 3.96
C VAL A 17 4.07 8.44 3.64
N TYR A 18 4.44 8.61 2.37
CA TYR A 18 5.46 9.59 2.00
C TYR A 18 4.97 11.02 2.08
N SER A 19 3.67 11.26 1.91
CA SER A 19 3.13 12.60 2.06
C SER A 19 3.15 13.04 3.52
N LEU A 20 2.88 12.13 4.46
CA LEU A 20 3.05 12.40 5.89
C LEU A 20 4.53 12.63 6.24
N LEU A 21 5.42 11.75 5.77
CA LEU A 21 6.87 11.88 6.03
C LEU A 21 7.46 13.18 5.45
N GLN A 22 6.93 13.63 4.30
CA GLN A 22 7.31 14.87 3.63
C GLN A 22 6.53 16.10 4.11
N ASP A 23 5.67 15.96 5.12
CA ASP A 23 4.91 17.08 5.71
C ASP A 23 4.03 17.82 4.70
N TYR A 24 3.35 17.07 3.82
CA TYR A 24 2.42 17.66 2.86
C TYR A 24 1.07 17.95 3.52
N ASP A 25 0.59 19.18 3.38
CA ASP A 25 -0.71 19.62 3.93
C ASP A 25 -1.90 19.03 3.16
N ALA A 26 -1.73 18.78 1.86
CA ALA A 26 -2.81 18.34 0.98
C ALA A 26 -2.29 17.46 -0.15
N LEU A 27 -3.14 16.52 -0.57
CA LEU A 27 -2.91 15.65 -1.72
C LEU A 27 -4.10 15.69 -2.66
N ILE A 28 -3.81 15.95 -3.93
CA ILE A 28 -4.80 15.91 -4.99
C ILE A 28 -4.48 14.74 -5.90
N TYR A 29 -5.44 13.83 -6.06
CA TYR A 29 -5.32 12.69 -6.94
C TYR A 29 -6.11 12.92 -8.24
N PHE A 30 -5.41 13.05 -9.36
CA PHE A 30 -6.01 13.26 -10.68
C PHE A 30 -5.27 12.50 -11.77
N SER A 31 -5.91 12.31 -12.93
CA SER A 31 -5.29 11.72 -14.13
C SER A 31 -5.23 12.72 -15.27
N PHE A 32 -4.12 12.68 -15.99
CA PHE A 32 -4.04 13.22 -17.34
C PHE A 32 -4.41 12.15 -18.36
N TYR A 33 -5.46 12.39 -19.13
CA TYR A 33 -5.81 11.54 -20.26
C TYR A 33 -5.05 12.04 -21.49
N THR A 34 -4.17 11.20 -22.04
CA THR A 34 -3.33 11.57 -23.20
C THR A 34 -4.02 11.35 -24.55
N TRP A 35 -5.32 11.02 -24.56
CA TRP A 35 -6.05 10.59 -25.75
C TRP A 35 -7.35 11.36 -25.92
N GLY A 36 -7.38 12.30 -26.87
CA GLY A 36 -8.57 12.82 -27.56
C GLY A 36 -9.73 13.39 -26.74
N ASP A 37 -9.65 13.37 -25.41
CA ASP A 37 -10.67 13.84 -24.48
C ASP A 37 -10.41 15.32 -24.17
N VAL A 38 -11.46 16.13 -24.33
CA VAL A 38 -11.46 17.56 -24.01
C VAL A 38 -11.34 17.81 -22.50
N ASN A 39 -11.60 16.80 -21.67
CA ASN A 39 -11.30 16.80 -20.24
C ASN A 39 -9.91 16.18 -19.98
N LEU A 40 -8.86 16.86 -20.45
CA LEU A 40 -7.46 16.45 -20.28
C LEU A 40 -7.10 16.11 -18.83
N CYS A 41 -7.78 16.71 -17.85
CA CYS A 41 -7.66 16.42 -16.44
C CYS A 41 -9.04 16.02 -15.90
N SER A 42 -9.17 14.79 -15.39
CA SER A 42 -10.38 14.31 -14.73
C SER A 42 -10.03 13.54 -13.45
N PRO A 43 -10.91 13.54 -12.43
CA PRO A 43 -10.81 12.57 -11.35
C PRO A 43 -10.76 11.17 -11.98
N PHE A 44 -9.79 10.38 -11.55
CA PHE A 44 -9.61 9.01 -12.02
C PHE A 44 -10.92 8.24 -11.83
N GLY A 45 -11.19 7.26 -12.69
CA GLY A 45 -12.23 6.24 -12.44
C GLY A 45 -11.83 5.30 -11.30
N LEU A 46 -11.51 5.84 -10.11
CA LEU A 46 -11.07 5.11 -8.91
C LEU A 46 -12.05 4.00 -8.54
N GLN A 47 -13.34 4.31 -8.67
CA GLN A 47 -14.45 3.39 -8.45
C GLN A 47 -14.38 2.16 -9.37
N SER A 48 -13.76 2.29 -10.54
CA SER A 48 -13.66 1.25 -11.56
C SER A 48 -12.32 0.51 -11.54
N ASP A 49 -11.40 0.83 -10.61
CA ASP A 49 -10.11 0.16 -10.47
C ASP A 49 -10.10 -0.74 -9.22
N PRO A 50 -10.21 -2.07 -9.38
CA PRO A 50 -10.23 -3.00 -8.26
C PRO A 50 -8.99 -2.93 -7.38
N THR A 51 -7.85 -2.50 -7.92
CA THR A 51 -6.62 -2.33 -7.13
C THR A 51 -6.73 -1.22 -6.07
N ARG A 52 -7.80 -0.42 -6.10
CA ARG A 52 -8.00 0.75 -5.22
C ARG A 52 -9.20 0.62 -4.29
N TRP A 53 -10.08 -0.36 -4.55
CA TRP A 53 -11.27 -0.59 -3.73
C TRP A 53 -10.89 -0.74 -2.26
N GLY A 54 -11.42 0.12 -1.40
CA GLY A 54 -11.09 0.19 0.03
C GLY A 54 -9.73 0.84 0.33
N LEU A 55 -8.65 0.48 -0.38
CA LEU A 55 -7.29 0.99 -0.10
C LEU A 55 -7.20 2.52 -0.06
N PHE A 56 -7.93 3.22 -0.92
CA PHE A 56 -7.94 4.68 -0.93
C PHE A 56 -8.48 5.26 0.39
N GLY A 57 -9.55 4.68 0.95
CA GLY A 57 -10.12 5.12 2.22
C GLY A 57 -9.14 4.90 3.38
N TYR A 58 -8.42 3.79 3.39
CA TYR A 58 -7.43 3.49 4.43
C TYR A 58 -6.16 4.35 4.33
N ALA A 59 -5.69 4.61 3.11
CA ALA A 59 -4.62 5.58 2.87
C ALA A 59 -5.04 6.99 3.31
N GLY A 60 -6.27 7.40 2.99
CA GLY A 60 -6.85 8.65 3.42
C GLY A 60 -6.96 8.76 4.94
N LYS A 61 -7.39 7.70 5.63
CA LYS A 61 -7.48 7.65 7.10
C LYS A 61 -6.14 8.01 7.75
N ILE A 62 -5.07 7.29 7.40
CA ILE A 62 -3.77 7.52 8.06
C ILE A 62 -3.22 8.92 7.76
N PHE A 63 -3.48 9.44 6.56
CA PHE A 63 -3.08 10.79 6.16
C PHE A 63 -3.85 11.87 6.94
N ILE A 64 -5.18 11.79 6.94
CA ILE A 64 -6.05 12.76 7.65
C ILE A 64 -5.77 12.75 9.17
N ASN A 65 -5.51 11.58 9.74
CA ASN A 65 -5.22 11.44 11.16
C ASN A 65 -3.78 11.83 11.54
N GLY A 66 -2.88 12.08 10.58
CA GLY A 66 -1.48 12.38 10.88
C GLY A 66 -0.74 11.23 11.58
N GLU A 67 -1.02 9.97 11.25
CA GLU A 67 -0.52 8.82 12.04
C GLU A 67 1.00 8.55 11.91
N ILE A 68 1.70 9.33 11.07
CA ILE A 68 3.15 9.22 10.86
C ILE A 68 3.77 10.60 11.04
N GLU A 69 4.74 10.67 11.95
CA GLU A 69 5.51 11.89 12.19
C GLU A 69 6.41 12.21 10.99
N PRO A 70 6.47 13.49 10.56
CA PRO A 70 7.36 13.95 9.50
C PRO A 70 8.84 13.66 9.76
N PHE A 71 9.64 13.67 8.69
CA PHE A 71 11.09 13.58 8.83
C PHE A 71 11.65 14.77 9.64
N GLN A 72 12.27 14.46 10.78
CA GLN A 72 12.91 15.47 11.63
C GLN A 72 14.13 16.13 10.96
N LYS A 73 14.87 15.36 10.15
CA LYS A 73 16.03 15.86 9.40
C LYS A 73 15.63 16.27 7.99
N LYS A 74 16.08 17.46 7.59
CA LYS A 74 15.79 18.06 6.30
C LYS A 74 17.07 18.13 5.47
N ILE A 75 16.98 17.85 4.18
CA ILE A 75 18.07 17.97 3.23
C ILE A 75 17.76 19.13 2.29
N ASN A 76 18.60 20.15 2.33
CA ASN A 76 18.55 21.26 1.40
C ASN A 76 19.46 20.94 0.20
N LEU A 77 18.84 20.70 -0.96
CA LEU A 77 19.49 20.64 -2.25
C LEU A 77 19.86 22.08 -2.66
N CYS A 78 21.13 22.41 -2.53
CA CYS A 78 21.64 23.75 -2.73
C CYS A 78 22.09 23.93 -4.18
N PHE A 79 21.52 24.93 -4.85
CA PHE A 79 21.80 25.30 -6.23
C PHE A 79 22.44 26.68 -6.28
N HIS A 80 23.57 26.80 -6.97
CA HIS A 80 24.05 28.12 -7.39
C HIS A 80 23.25 28.62 -8.59
N PRO A 81 23.17 29.94 -8.83
CA PRO A 81 22.50 30.49 -10.01
C PRO A 81 22.96 29.86 -11.34
N GLU A 82 24.24 29.47 -11.43
CA GLU A 82 24.79 28.79 -12.60
C GLU A 82 24.30 27.35 -12.77
N ASP A 83 23.91 26.66 -11.68
CA ASP A 83 23.40 25.27 -11.74
C ASP A 83 22.01 25.22 -12.39
N LEU A 84 21.24 26.31 -12.30
CA LEU A 84 19.91 26.43 -12.92
C LEU A 84 19.98 26.52 -14.46
N LYS A 85 21.17 26.78 -15.02
CA LYS A 85 21.39 26.88 -16.47
C LYS A 85 21.83 25.56 -17.09
N THR A 86 22.10 24.54 -16.27
CA THR A 86 22.60 23.24 -16.72
C THR A 86 21.56 22.16 -16.49
N TRP A 87 21.25 21.39 -17.54
CA TRP A 87 20.46 20.17 -17.39
C TRP A 87 21.34 19.04 -16.88
N ALA A 88 20.88 18.31 -15.87
CA ALA A 88 21.50 17.07 -15.45
C ALA A 88 20.40 16.04 -15.14
N ASP A 89 20.72 14.77 -15.36
CA ASP A 89 19.85 13.66 -14.98
C ASP A 89 20.01 13.40 -13.48
N TRP A 90 19.05 13.87 -12.68
CA TRP A 90 19.06 13.76 -11.23
C TRP A 90 18.42 12.46 -10.72
N TRP A 91 18.15 11.50 -11.60
CA TRP A 91 17.33 10.32 -11.29
C TRP A 91 17.96 9.28 -10.36
N ASN A 92 19.25 9.30 -10.00
CA ASN A 92 19.85 8.12 -9.37
C ASN A 92 20.06 8.14 -7.83
N GLU A 93 20.69 9.13 -7.21
CA GLU A 93 20.96 9.08 -5.74
C GLU A 93 20.19 10.12 -4.91
N VAL A 94 20.00 11.34 -5.43
CA VAL A 94 19.25 12.40 -4.72
C VAL A 94 17.79 12.02 -4.55
N TYR A 95 17.20 11.41 -5.58
CA TYR A 95 15.83 10.89 -5.51
C TYR A 95 15.67 9.90 -4.34
N LYS A 96 16.66 9.05 -4.08
CA LYS A 96 16.59 8.07 -2.98
C LYS A 96 16.56 8.72 -1.61
N LEU A 97 17.14 9.91 -1.46
CA LEU A 97 17.11 10.65 -0.21
C LEU A 97 15.68 11.05 0.19
N SER A 98 14.78 11.28 -0.78
CA SER A 98 13.37 11.62 -0.51
C SER A 98 12.62 10.52 0.25
N TYR A 99 13.16 9.30 0.27
CA TYR A 99 12.56 8.20 1.01
C TYR A 99 12.93 8.17 2.49
N ASN A 100 13.94 8.93 2.91
CA ASN A 100 14.43 8.95 4.29
C ASN A 100 14.52 10.36 4.89
N PHE A 101 14.35 11.39 4.06
CA PHE A 101 14.49 12.79 4.45
C PHE A 101 13.50 13.67 3.70
N MET A 102 13.13 14.78 4.33
CA MET A 102 12.44 15.86 3.63
C MET A 102 13.44 16.59 2.73
N LEU A 103 13.16 16.66 1.43
CA LEU A 103 14.01 17.38 0.48
C LEU A 103 13.48 18.78 0.21
N ARG A 104 14.38 19.76 0.16
CA ARG A 104 14.06 21.17 -0.14
C ARG A 104 15.03 21.72 -1.16
N ASN A 105 14.55 22.52 -2.11
CA ASN A 105 15.43 23.25 -3.01
C ASN A 105 15.80 24.59 -2.37
N LYS A 106 17.09 24.94 -2.38
CA LYS A 106 17.61 26.21 -1.86
C LYS A 106 18.56 26.84 -2.89
N VAL A 107 18.23 28.03 -3.37
CA VAL A 107 19.16 28.79 -4.22
C VAL A 107 20.13 29.56 -3.32
N VAL A 108 21.43 29.50 -3.62
CA VAL A 108 22.50 30.10 -2.82
C VAL A 108 23.37 31.05 -3.65
N ASP A 109 23.32 32.35 -3.34
CA ASP A 109 23.95 33.41 -4.13
C ASP A 109 25.48 33.47 -3.97
N LYS A 110 26.01 33.05 -2.82
CA LYS A 110 27.46 32.91 -2.54
C LYS A 110 27.72 31.64 -1.74
N LEU A 111 28.96 31.13 -1.80
CA LEU A 111 29.49 30.04 -0.95
C LEU A 111 29.50 30.51 0.51
N ASP A 112 28.33 30.62 1.10
CA ASP A 112 28.19 31.04 2.47
C ASP A 112 28.44 29.84 3.37
N LYS A 113 29.71 29.68 3.74
CA LYS A 113 30.18 28.64 4.67
C LYS A 113 29.55 28.77 6.06
N SER A 114 28.83 29.86 6.35
CA SER A 114 28.19 30.11 7.65
C SER A 114 26.84 29.44 7.83
N ASN A 115 26.24 28.88 6.77
CA ASN A 115 24.93 28.19 6.85
C ASN A 115 25.01 26.68 7.11
N LEU A 116 26.20 26.16 7.45
CA LEU A 116 26.42 24.75 7.72
C LEU A 116 26.23 24.48 9.21
N ALA A 117 25.26 23.62 9.52
CA ALA A 117 24.97 23.02 10.82
C ALA A 117 23.87 23.72 11.65
N SER A 118 22.64 23.63 11.17
CA SER A 118 21.57 23.24 12.10
C SER A 118 21.70 21.73 12.33
N PRO A 119 21.56 21.20 13.56
CA PRO A 119 21.53 19.74 13.78
C PRO A 119 20.37 19.03 13.04
N TYR A 120 19.41 19.81 12.52
CA TYR A 120 18.24 19.33 11.81
C TYR A 120 18.31 19.52 10.28
N GLU A 121 19.31 20.22 9.76
CA GLU A 121 19.43 20.50 8.32
C GLU A 121 20.78 20.10 7.74
N ILE A 122 20.74 19.40 6.60
CA ILE A 122 21.92 18.98 5.84
C ILE A 122 21.88 19.70 4.50
N ASN A 123 22.90 20.51 4.21
CA ASN A 123 23.04 21.16 2.90
C ASN A 123 23.87 20.28 1.97
N ILE A 124 23.33 19.95 0.80
CA ILE A 124 24.04 19.22 -0.25
C ILE A 124 24.09 20.10 -1.49
N PHE A 125 25.30 20.51 -1.89
CA PHE A 125 25.50 21.31 -3.09
C PHE A 125 25.40 20.40 -4.31
N MET A 126 24.44 20.69 -5.19
CA MET A 126 24.05 19.79 -6.28
C MET A 126 25.17 19.55 -7.29
N ARG A 127 26.02 20.56 -7.52
CA ARG A 127 27.21 20.43 -8.37
C ARG A 127 28.23 19.43 -7.81
N ASP A 128 28.35 19.31 -6.49
CA ASP A 128 29.34 18.44 -5.86
C ASP A 128 28.96 16.96 -5.94
N ILE A 129 27.67 16.65 -6.07
CA ILE A 129 27.19 15.26 -6.24
C ILE A 129 27.83 14.59 -7.47
N PHE A 130 28.04 15.36 -8.54
CA PHE A 130 28.64 14.85 -9.78
C PHE A 130 30.16 14.97 -9.83
N LYS A 131 30.75 15.85 -9.02
CA LYS A 131 32.19 16.18 -9.10
C LYS A 131 33.01 15.64 -7.94
N ASN A 132 32.37 15.27 -6.82
CA ASN A 132 33.03 14.93 -5.57
C ASN A 132 32.60 13.54 -5.08
N GLU A 133 33.51 12.58 -5.16
CA GLU A 133 33.28 11.19 -4.73
C GLU A 133 32.94 11.08 -3.24
N ASN A 134 33.47 11.97 -2.39
CA ASN A 134 33.15 11.97 -0.96
C ASN A 134 31.70 12.41 -0.70
N VAL A 135 31.21 13.40 -1.45
CA VAL A 135 29.80 13.83 -1.38
C VAL A 135 28.89 12.71 -1.85
N LYS A 136 29.26 12.00 -2.92
CA LYS A 136 28.52 10.82 -3.38
C LYS A 136 28.46 9.72 -2.32
N LYS A 137 29.60 9.33 -1.73
CA LYS A 137 29.64 8.34 -0.63
C LYS A 137 28.82 8.78 0.58
N PHE A 138 28.82 10.07 0.90
CA PHE A 138 27.99 10.61 1.97
C PHE A 138 26.49 10.48 1.66
N VAL A 139 26.06 10.87 0.45
CA VAL A 139 24.67 10.68 -0.03
C VAL A 139 24.26 9.21 0.05
N ASP A 140 25.11 8.30 -0.43
CA ASP A 140 24.88 6.85 -0.38
C ASP A 140 24.72 6.34 1.06
N SER A 141 25.43 6.95 2.01
CA SER A 141 25.31 6.60 3.44
C SER A 141 23.97 7.06 4.03
N LEU A 142 23.47 8.23 3.63
CA LEU A 142 22.19 8.76 4.08
C LEU A 142 21.02 7.91 3.56
N ALA A 143 21.13 7.38 2.34
CA ALA A 143 20.12 6.50 1.75
C ALA A 143 19.90 5.19 2.55
N LYS A 144 20.80 4.83 3.49
CA LYS A 144 20.70 3.63 4.32
C LYS A 144 20.01 3.85 5.67
N VAL A 145 19.66 5.09 6.01
CA VAL A 145 18.92 5.40 7.25
C VAL A 145 17.53 4.76 7.17
N SER A 146 17.07 4.13 8.26
CA SER A 146 15.74 3.50 8.33
C SER A 146 14.85 4.20 9.36
N TYR A 147 13.57 4.31 9.04
CA TYR A 147 12.55 4.85 9.94
C TYR A 147 11.89 3.69 10.70
N LYS A 148 11.68 3.84 12.02
CA LYS A 148 11.21 2.70 12.84
C LYS A 148 9.81 2.22 12.46
N GLN A 149 8.93 3.15 12.09
CA GLN A 149 7.52 2.88 11.78
C GLN A 149 7.28 2.47 10.33
N VAL A 150 8.20 2.81 9.43
CA VAL A 150 8.06 2.64 7.98
C VAL A 150 9.38 2.15 7.42
N LYS A 151 9.36 1.00 6.75
CA LYS A 151 10.54 0.44 6.08
C LYS A 151 10.23 0.18 4.62
N ILE A 152 11.11 0.65 3.74
CA ILE A 152 11.14 0.22 2.35
C ILE A 152 12.35 -0.65 2.11
N ASP A 153 12.09 -1.82 1.57
CA ASP A 153 13.10 -2.69 1.01
C ASP A 153 13.18 -2.39 -0.50
N PHE A 154 14.07 -1.47 -0.89
CA PHE A 154 14.26 -1.11 -2.30
C PHE A 154 14.79 -2.27 -3.14
N THR A 155 15.51 -3.20 -2.52
CA THR A 155 16.06 -4.37 -3.21
C THR A 155 14.93 -5.30 -3.65
N ASN A 156 13.95 -5.49 -2.77
CA ASN A 156 12.84 -6.41 -2.96
C ASN A 156 11.52 -5.73 -3.36
N GLY A 157 11.46 -4.40 -3.42
CA GLY A 157 10.27 -3.66 -3.84
C GLY A 157 9.09 -3.69 -2.85
N VAL A 158 9.37 -3.85 -1.55
CA VAL A 158 8.34 -3.99 -0.51
C VAL A 158 8.32 -2.82 0.47
N LEU A 159 7.13 -2.30 0.75
CA LEU A 159 6.84 -1.34 1.82
C LEU A 159 6.26 -2.09 3.02
N LEU A 160 6.78 -1.79 4.21
CA LEU A 160 6.29 -2.26 5.50
C LEU A 160 5.90 -1.04 6.35
N VAL A 161 4.70 -1.06 6.92
CA VAL A 161 4.18 -0.03 7.82
C VAL A 161 3.76 -0.68 9.12
N ASN A 162 4.25 -0.14 10.24
CA ASN A 162 4.09 -0.70 11.58
C ASN A 162 3.67 0.37 12.60
N LEU A 163 2.46 0.92 12.46
CA LEU A 163 1.86 1.92 13.37
C LEU A 163 0.97 1.23 14.40
N GLU A 164 0.62 1.91 15.49
CA GLU A 164 -0.23 1.33 16.54
C GLU A 164 -1.63 0.98 16.04
N THR A 165 -2.20 1.85 15.21
CA THR A 165 -3.55 1.78 14.63
C THR A 165 -3.57 1.16 13.23
N PHE A 166 -2.41 0.99 12.59
CA PHE A 166 -2.31 0.60 11.18
C PHE A 166 -1.06 -0.23 10.88
N LYS A 167 -1.23 -1.40 10.28
CA LYS A 167 -0.15 -2.25 9.77
C LYS A 167 -0.33 -2.46 8.28
N ALA A 168 0.75 -2.52 7.51
CA ALA A 168 0.67 -2.90 6.10
C ALA A 168 1.93 -3.58 5.58
N ILE A 169 1.72 -4.49 4.62
CA ILE A 169 2.73 -4.87 3.63
C ILE A 169 2.20 -4.50 2.24
N ALA A 170 3.02 -3.88 1.39
CA ALA A 170 2.59 -3.51 0.05
C ALA A 170 3.74 -3.52 -0.96
N GLY A 171 3.51 -4.06 -2.15
CA GLY A 171 4.49 -4.08 -3.25
C GLY A 171 4.79 -5.49 -3.73
N GLU A 172 6.06 -5.74 -4.05
CA GLU A 172 6.58 -7.04 -4.46
C GLU A 172 6.77 -7.95 -3.23
N ILE A 173 5.85 -8.90 -3.05
CA ILE A 173 5.81 -9.78 -1.89
C ILE A 173 6.57 -11.08 -2.19
N ASP A 174 7.51 -11.41 -1.31
CA ASP A 174 8.09 -12.76 -1.25
C ASP A 174 7.06 -13.71 -0.63
N THR A 175 6.51 -14.59 -1.47
CA THR A 175 5.41 -15.50 -1.11
C THR A 175 5.84 -16.62 -0.16
N LEU A 176 7.14 -16.82 0.03
CA LEU A 176 7.70 -17.76 1.00
C LEU A 176 7.87 -17.13 2.38
N LYS A 177 7.92 -15.80 2.46
CA LYS A 177 8.21 -15.05 3.68
C LYS A 177 6.96 -14.80 4.52
N VAL A 178 7.13 -14.85 5.84
CA VAL A 178 6.18 -14.31 6.82
C VAL A 178 6.70 -12.95 7.26
N TYR A 179 5.89 -11.90 7.10
CA TYR A 179 6.23 -10.54 7.48
C TYR A 179 5.72 -10.25 8.88
N GLU A 180 6.59 -9.79 9.77
CA GLU A 180 6.27 -9.48 11.16
C GLU A 180 6.15 -7.97 11.37
N LEU A 181 5.04 -7.54 11.97
CA LEU A 181 4.67 -6.13 12.19
C LEU A 181 4.15 -5.97 13.63
N GLY A 182 5.07 -6.09 14.61
CA GLY A 182 4.73 -6.15 16.03
C GLY A 182 4.02 -7.47 16.36
N ASP A 183 2.87 -7.40 17.03
CA ASP A 183 2.07 -8.59 17.40
C ASP A 183 1.37 -9.26 16.21
N PHE A 184 1.46 -8.68 15.01
CA PHE A 184 0.86 -9.23 13.80
C PHE A 184 1.90 -9.88 12.91
N LYS A 185 1.49 -10.99 12.27
CA LYS A 185 2.21 -11.56 11.14
C LYS A 185 1.31 -11.60 9.92
N ILE A 186 1.89 -11.43 8.73
CA ILE A 186 1.18 -11.45 7.45
C ILE A 186 1.95 -12.34 6.47
N LYS A 187 1.23 -13.20 5.76
CA LYS A 187 1.73 -14.00 4.64
C LYS A 187 0.74 -13.87 3.48
N SER A 188 1.25 -13.71 2.27
CA SER A 188 0.45 -13.62 1.06
C SER A 188 1.05 -14.54 0.00
N CYS A 189 0.20 -15.28 -0.71
CA CYS A 189 0.61 -16.08 -1.87
C CYS A 189 0.61 -15.29 -3.19
N SER A 190 0.23 -14.01 -3.16
CA SER A 190 0.29 -13.11 -4.32
C SER A 190 1.62 -12.37 -4.37
N PRO A 191 2.38 -12.48 -5.48
CA PRO A 191 3.70 -11.84 -5.61
C PRO A 191 3.62 -10.31 -5.69
N ILE A 192 2.45 -9.76 -6.01
CA ILE A 192 2.17 -8.33 -5.97
C ILE A 192 0.89 -8.15 -5.18
N SER A 193 0.96 -7.51 -4.01
CA SER A 193 -0.23 -7.22 -3.21
C SER A 193 -0.03 -6.08 -2.22
N ALA A 194 -1.14 -5.57 -1.71
CA ALA A 194 -1.21 -4.80 -0.49
C ALA A 194 -2.12 -5.54 0.51
N VAL A 195 -1.58 -5.82 1.69
CA VAL A 195 -2.35 -6.30 2.84
C VAL A 195 -2.25 -5.23 3.91
N ILE A 196 -3.40 -4.80 4.41
CA ILE A 196 -3.49 -3.83 5.50
C ILE A 196 -4.27 -4.40 6.67
N ILE A 197 -3.96 -3.92 7.87
CA ILE A 197 -4.72 -4.14 9.09
C ILE A 197 -4.91 -2.77 9.72
N SER A 198 -6.16 -2.29 9.80
CA SER A 198 -6.46 -0.96 10.33
C SER A 198 -7.46 -1.06 11.47
N SER A 199 -7.21 -0.36 12.57
CA SER A 199 -8.26 -0.01 13.52
C SER A 199 -9.28 0.87 12.81
N VAL A 200 -10.55 0.66 13.14
CA VAL A 200 -11.70 1.46 12.68
C VAL A 200 -12.24 2.33 13.83
N ASP A 201 -11.91 1.98 15.07
CA ASP A 201 -12.25 2.74 16.29
C ASP A 201 -11.15 3.73 16.71
N ASN A 202 -10.10 3.90 15.90
CA ASN A 202 -8.91 4.73 16.16
C ASN A 202 -8.15 4.38 17.46
N LEU A 203 -8.36 3.19 18.01
CA LEU A 203 -7.58 2.67 19.13
C LEU A 203 -6.39 1.85 18.63
N PRO A 204 -5.28 1.74 19.39
CA PRO A 204 -4.21 0.81 19.09
C PRO A 204 -4.76 -0.60 18.83
N LEU A 205 -4.26 -1.27 17.78
CA LEU A 205 -4.71 -2.60 17.36
C LEU A 205 -4.56 -3.67 18.45
N SER A 206 -3.73 -3.43 19.46
CA SER A 206 -3.59 -4.28 20.65
C SER A 206 -4.88 -4.33 21.47
N ILE A 207 -5.60 -3.22 21.58
CA ILE A 207 -6.81 -3.06 22.40
C ILE A 207 -8.09 -2.78 21.58
N SER A 208 -7.96 -2.52 20.28
CA SER A 208 -9.09 -2.23 19.40
C SER A 208 -10.15 -3.31 19.45
N ASN A 209 -11.41 -2.88 19.54
CA ASN A 209 -12.57 -3.74 19.44
C ASN A 209 -13.09 -3.83 18.01
N ARG A 210 -12.68 -2.92 17.13
CA ARG A 210 -13.10 -2.90 15.75
C ARG A 210 -11.94 -2.62 14.81
N PHE A 211 -11.54 -3.64 14.06
CA PHE A 211 -10.46 -3.53 13.07
C PHE A 211 -10.81 -4.28 11.79
N VAL A 212 -10.11 -3.93 10.72
CA VAL A 212 -10.33 -4.49 9.39
C VAL A 212 -9.04 -5.01 8.81
N VAL A 213 -9.13 -6.13 8.12
CA VAL A 213 -8.08 -6.67 7.26
C VAL A 213 -8.53 -6.50 5.83
N LYS A 214 -7.70 -5.87 5.00
CA LYS A 214 -7.98 -5.69 3.58
C LYS A 214 -6.81 -6.20 2.76
N PHE A 215 -7.11 -7.02 1.78
CA PHE A 215 -6.17 -7.55 0.81
C PHE A 215 -6.60 -7.13 -0.57
N VAL A 216 -5.64 -6.67 -1.36
CA VAL A 216 -5.81 -6.37 -2.77
C VAL A 216 -4.53 -6.78 -3.50
N SER A 217 -4.65 -7.35 -4.69
CA SER A 217 -3.49 -7.70 -5.52
C SER A 217 -3.50 -6.98 -6.87
N ILE A 218 -3.27 -7.71 -7.95
CA ILE A 218 -3.25 -7.25 -9.33
C ILE A 218 -4.66 -6.97 -9.85
N ALA A 219 -4.75 -6.04 -10.79
CA ALA A 219 -5.85 -6.03 -11.74
C ALA A 219 -5.34 -5.57 -13.11
N ARG A 220 -5.78 -6.23 -14.18
CA ARG A 220 -5.35 -5.97 -15.56
C ARG A 220 -6.56 -5.77 -16.46
N ASN A 221 -6.40 -4.96 -17.49
CA ASN A 221 -7.35 -4.95 -18.59
C ASN A 221 -7.39 -6.31 -19.30
N ARG A 222 -8.54 -6.66 -19.86
CA ARG A 222 -8.66 -7.80 -20.79
C ARG A 222 -7.76 -7.55 -22.00
N GLY A 223 -6.88 -8.50 -22.30
CA GLY A 223 -5.93 -8.39 -23.42
C GLY A 223 -4.73 -7.47 -23.17
N GLN A 224 -4.50 -7.06 -21.91
CA GLN A 224 -3.30 -6.32 -21.54
C GLN A 224 -2.05 -7.19 -21.67
N ILE A 225 -1.00 -6.67 -22.29
CA ILE A 225 0.26 -7.37 -22.54
C ILE A 225 1.42 -6.50 -22.04
N PHE A 226 2.15 -7.02 -21.06
CA PHE A 226 3.48 -6.55 -20.70
C PHE A 226 4.52 -7.46 -21.33
N GLU A 227 5.52 -6.86 -21.97
CA GLU A 227 6.70 -7.56 -22.47
C GLU A 227 7.88 -7.26 -21.56
N LYS A 228 8.59 -8.31 -21.14
CA LYS A 228 9.85 -8.14 -20.41
C LYS A 228 10.91 -7.64 -21.39
N ILE A 229 11.40 -6.42 -21.19
CA ILE A 229 12.47 -5.83 -22.01
C ILE A 229 13.84 -6.20 -21.45
N SER A 230 13.98 -6.26 -20.12
CA SER A 230 15.20 -6.68 -19.44
C SER A 230 14.89 -7.24 -18.07
N ASP A 231 15.92 -7.62 -17.31
CA ASP A 231 15.70 -7.99 -15.92
C ASP A 231 15.04 -6.85 -15.14
N LYS A 232 13.97 -7.17 -14.42
CA LYS A 232 13.08 -6.24 -13.71
C LYS A 232 12.48 -5.08 -14.52
N LYS A 233 12.56 -5.08 -15.86
CA LYS A 233 11.95 -4.03 -16.71
C LYS A 233 10.91 -4.62 -17.65
N PHE A 234 9.74 -4.01 -17.65
CA PHE A 234 8.62 -4.36 -18.49
C PHE A 234 8.15 -3.14 -19.27
N ALA A 235 7.77 -3.35 -20.53
CA ALA A 235 7.04 -2.36 -21.31
C ALA A 235 5.62 -2.82 -21.58
N LEU A 236 4.70 -1.87 -21.54
CA LEU A 236 3.33 -2.08 -21.97
C LEU A 236 3.30 -2.14 -23.50
N ARG A 237 3.04 -3.32 -24.07
CA ARG A 237 2.89 -3.50 -25.51
C ARG A 237 1.44 -3.33 -25.95
N ASN A 238 0.51 -3.81 -25.13
CA ASN A 238 -0.91 -3.64 -25.35
C ASN A 238 -1.58 -3.27 -24.02
N GLN A 239 -2.31 -2.17 -23.99
CA GLN A 239 -3.04 -1.75 -22.79
C GLN A 239 -4.27 -2.62 -22.51
N GLY A 240 -4.78 -3.35 -23.51
CA GLY A 240 -6.05 -4.05 -23.42
C GLY A 240 -7.27 -3.12 -23.29
N GLY A 241 -8.40 -3.65 -22.85
CA GLY A 241 -9.61 -2.89 -22.58
C GLY A 241 -10.43 -3.47 -21.44
N ALA A 242 -11.57 -2.82 -21.16
CA ALA A 242 -12.55 -3.34 -20.20
C ALA A 242 -13.10 -4.72 -20.63
N PRO A 243 -13.58 -5.53 -19.66
CA PRO A 243 -13.57 -5.27 -18.22
C PRO A 243 -12.18 -5.46 -17.60
N VAL A 244 -11.94 -4.77 -16.48
CA VAL A 244 -10.74 -4.99 -15.65
C VAL A 244 -10.91 -6.29 -14.86
N GLN A 245 -9.87 -7.12 -14.84
CA GLN A 245 -9.88 -8.46 -14.23
C GLN A 245 -8.90 -8.50 -13.05
N THR A 246 -9.34 -9.01 -11.89
CA THR A 246 -8.52 -9.11 -10.67
C THR A 246 -7.75 -10.43 -10.56
N TYR A 247 -8.08 -11.40 -11.42
CA TYR A 247 -7.44 -12.73 -11.50
C TYR A 247 -7.44 -13.51 -10.19
N GLY A 248 -8.41 -13.24 -9.30
CA GLY A 248 -8.56 -14.01 -8.09
C GLY A 248 -8.90 -15.48 -8.39
N GLU A 249 -8.22 -16.38 -7.70
CA GLU A 249 -8.35 -17.83 -7.86
C GLU A 249 -8.16 -18.54 -6.51
N LYS A 250 -8.62 -19.80 -6.42
CA LYS A 250 -8.44 -20.63 -5.23
C LYS A 250 -6.96 -20.94 -4.99
N SER A 251 -6.53 -20.95 -3.74
CA SER A 251 -5.15 -21.28 -3.37
C SER A 251 -5.04 -21.83 -1.95
N ASP A 252 -4.38 -22.99 -1.78
CA ASP A 252 -4.17 -23.62 -0.47
C ASP A 252 -3.18 -22.88 0.43
N SER A 253 -2.21 -22.20 -0.17
CA SER A 253 -1.28 -21.33 0.55
C SER A 253 -1.98 -20.08 1.05
N GLY A 254 -2.77 -19.42 0.18
CA GLY A 254 -3.66 -18.33 0.53
C GLY A 254 -2.99 -17.10 1.14
N VAL A 255 -3.82 -16.28 1.80
CA VAL A 255 -3.40 -15.12 2.61
C VAL A 255 -3.70 -15.44 4.06
N GLU A 256 -2.70 -15.29 4.93
CA GLU A 256 -2.78 -15.64 6.34
C GLU A 256 -2.42 -14.43 7.21
N ILE A 257 -3.22 -14.20 8.25
CA ILE A 257 -3.00 -13.17 9.26
C ILE A 257 -2.92 -13.84 10.62
N TRP A 258 -1.90 -13.48 11.39
CA TRP A 258 -1.72 -13.92 12.76
C TRP A 258 -1.72 -12.74 13.71
N LYS A 259 -2.21 -12.96 14.93
CA LYS A 259 -2.14 -12.02 16.06
C LYS A 259 -1.71 -12.79 17.30
N GLY A 260 -0.66 -12.33 17.98
CA GLY A 260 -0.18 -12.99 19.21
C GLY A 260 0.19 -14.46 19.02
N GLY A 261 0.78 -14.81 17.87
CA GLY A 261 1.19 -16.18 17.51
C GLY A 261 0.06 -17.10 17.03
N ARG A 262 -1.21 -16.69 17.10
CA ARG A 262 -2.35 -17.47 16.62
C ARG A 262 -2.82 -16.97 15.26
N LYS A 263 -3.19 -17.90 14.37
CA LYS A 263 -3.80 -17.55 13.08
C LYS A 263 -5.22 -17.06 13.34
N VAL A 264 -5.52 -15.84 12.90
CA VAL A 264 -6.82 -15.20 13.13
C VAL A 264 -7.68 -15.15 11.87
N ILE A 265 -7.05 -15.11 10.69
CA ILE A 265 -7.70 -15.15 9.38
C ILE A 265 -6.85 -15.99 8.44
N LYS A 266 -7.50 -16.87 7.66
CA LYS A 266 -6.96 -17.43 6.43
C LYS A 266 -7.97 -17.26 5.30
N CYS A 267 -7.53 -16.71 4.19
CA CYS A 267 -8.29 -16.66 2.94
C CYS A 267 -7.58 -17.56 1.92
N PHE A 268 -8.28 -18.57 1.40
CA PHE A 268 -7.74 -19.54 0.44
C PHE A 268 -7.77 -19.00 -0.99
N MET A 269 -7.20 -17.82 -1.17
CA MET A 269 -7.24 -17.07 -2.42
C MET A 269 -5.84 -16.61 -2.79
N ARG A 270 -5.51 -16.75 -4.08
CA ARG A 270 -4.41 -16.04 -4.73
C ARG A 270 -5.01 -15.01 -5.65
N ASN A 271 -4.44 -13.81 -5.61
CA ASN A 271 -4.91 -12.61 -6.30
C ASN A 271 -6.36 -12.24 -5.96
N GLY A 272 -6.91 -11.16 -6.55
CA GLY A 272 -8.24 -10.66 -6.19
C GLY A 272 -8.23 -9.58 -5.11
N SER A 273 -9.38 -9.43 -4.45
CA SER A 273 -9.58 -8.49 -3.34
C SER A 273 -10.55 -9.08 -2.31
N PHE A 274 -10.19 -8.99 -1.03
CA PHE A 274 -11.12 -9.27 0.06
C PHE A 274 -10.99 -8.25 1.19
N GLU A 275 -12.04 -8.14 1.99
CA GLU A 275 -12.06 -7.32 3.20
C GLU A 275 -12.75 -8.08 4.33
N VAL A 276 -12.17 -8.06 5.52
CA VAL A 276 -12.71 -8.69 6.73
C VAL A 276 -12.77 -7.65 7.84
N LEU A 277 -13.96 -7.15 8.15
CA LEU A 277 -14.20 -6.26 9.28
C LEU A 277 -14.58 -7.10 10.51
N ILE A 278 -13.81 -6.95 11.58
CA ILE A 278 -14.05 -7.62 12.86
C ILE A 278 -14.61 -6.61 13.85
N ASP A 279 -15.78 -6.90 14.42
CA ASP A 279 -16.40 -6.16 15.54
C ASP A 279 -16.48 -7.08 16.76
N ARG A 280 -15.46 -7.02 17.61
CA ARG A 280 -15.33 -7.84 18.83
C ARG A 280 -16.39 -7.50 19.87
N ARG A 281 -16.88 -6.25 19.87
CA ARG A 281 -17.92 -5.80 20.80
C ARG A 281 -19.25 -6.46 20.47
N ARG A 282 -19.60 -6.52 19.18
CA ARG A 282 -20.82 -7.18 18.71
C ARG A 282 -20.66 -8.69 18.50
N LYS A 283 -19.42 -9.20 18.56
CA LYS A 283 -19.09 -10.58 18.17
C LYS A 283 -19.57 -10.87 16.75
N GLN A 284 -19.22 -9.97 15.83
CA GLN A 284 -19.61 -10.04 14.43
C GLN A 284 -18.39 -9.87 13.53
N VAL A 285 -18.38 -10.61 12.43
CA VAL A 285 -17.37 -10.48 11.38
C VAL A 285 -18.07 -10.27 10.04
N PHE A 286 -17.70 -9.23 9.30
CA PHE A 286 -18.21 -8.96 7.96
C PHE A 286 -17.11 -9.26 6.95
N VAL A 287 -17.45 -10.01 5.89
CA VAL A 287 -16.52 -10.45 4.85
C VAL A 287 -17.03 -10.02 3.49
N PHE A 288 -16.15 -9.41 2.71
CA PHE A 288 -16.29 -9.13 1.28
C PHE A 288 -15.23 -9.92 0.53
N CYS A 289 -15.58 -10.49 -0.62
CA CYS A 289 -14.60 -11.07 -1.54
C CYS A 289 -15.09 -10.89 -2.98
N ASP A 290 -14.21 -10.43 -3.86
CA ASP A 290 -14.50 -10.27 -5.29
C ASP A 290 -14.51 -11.61 -6.04
N THR A 291 -13.95 -12.65 -5.43
CA THR A 291 -13.73 -13.94 -6.06
C THR A 291 -14.70 -14.97 -5.49
N PRO A 292 -15.53 -15.61 -6.33
CA PRO A 292 -16.54 -16.54 -5.87
C PRO A 292 -15.93 -17.86 -5.38
N ASN A 293 -16.62 -18.53 -4.45
CA ASN A 293 -16.31 -19.88 -3.98
C ASN A 293 -14.95 -20.01 -3.27
N ILE A 294 -14.46 -18.94 -2.67
CA ILE A 294 -13.21 -18.92 -1.87
C ILE A 294 -13.49 -19.38 -0.44
N ARG A 295 -12.66 -20.27 0.08
CA ARG A 295 -12.72 -20.69 1.49
C ARG A 295 -12.09 -19.63 2.39
N PHE A 296 -12.70 -19.40 3.54
CA PHE A 296 -12.18 -18.60 4.64
C PHE A 296 -12.13 -19.42 5.92
N GLU A 297 -11.10 -19.19 6.74
CA GLU A 297 -11.05 -19.58 8.15
C GLU A 297 -10.93 -18.31 8.98
N ILE A 298 -11.86 -18.10 9.89
CA ILE A 298 -11.88 -16.96 10.81
C ILE A 298 -11.88 -17.48 12.24
N SER A 299 -11.01 -16.93 13.09
CA SER A 299 -10.94 -17.32 14.51
C SER A 299 -12.31 -17.18 15.19
N ASN A 300 -12.74 -18.24 15.87
CA ASN A 300 -14.01 -18.29 16.59
C ASN A 300 -14.09 -17.31 17.76
N GLU A 301 -12.97 -16.74 18.20
CA GLU A 301 -12.95 -15.71 19.24
C GLU A 301 -13.71 -14.42 18.83
N PHE A 302 -13.93 -14.21 17.53
CA PHE A 302 -14.53 -13.00 16.98
C PHE A 302 -16.06 -13.06 16.83
N PHE A 303 -16.68 -14.23 16.97
CA PHE A 303 -18.13 -14.40 16.82
C PHE A 303 -18.70 -15.29 17.94
N LYS A 304 -20.04 -15.33 18.08
CA LYS A 304 -20.70 -16.06 19.16
C LYS A 304 -21.19 -17.44 18.73
N PHE A 305 -21.89 -17.53 17.60
CA PHE A 305 -22.55 -18.77 17.16
C PHE A 305 -21.93 -19.38 15.90
N GLY A 306 -21.26 -18.58 15.09
CA GLY A 306 -20.71 -19.02 13.80
C GLY A 306 -21.79 -19.15 12.74
N ARG A 307 -22.88 -18.37 12.79
CA ARG A 307 -23.91 -18.41 11.73
C ARG A 307 -23.57 -17.43 10.62
N VAL A 308 -23.71 -17.85 9.36
CA VAL A 308 -23.46 -17.00 8.19
C VAL A 308 -24.77 -16.43 7.64
N VAL A 309 -24.84 -15.10 7.63
CA VAL A 309 -25.86 -14.33 6.92
C VAL A 309 -25.24 -13.78 5.64
N LYS A 310 -25.91 -14.00 4.52
CA LYS A 310 -25.49 -13.47 3.21
C LYS A 310 -26.29 -12.20 2.93
N PHE A 311 -25.59 -11.13 2.61
CA PHE A 311 -26.20 -9.86 2.22
C PHE A 311 -26.02 -9.66 0.70
N TYR A 312 -27.16 -9.45 0.05
CA TYR A 312 -27.43 -9.33 -1.40
C TYR A 312 -27.40 -10.61 -2.25
N GLN A 313 -28.56 -10.86 -2.87
CA GLN A 313 -28.84 -11.61 -4.09
C GLN A 313 -29.52 -10.62 -5.06
N GLU A 314 -29.19 -10.63 -6.36
CA GLU A 314 -29.97 -9.90 -7.37
C GLU A 314 -31.32 -10.59 -7.67
N ILE A 315 -31.47 -11.88 -7.31
CA ILE A 315 -32.69 -12.68 -7.47
C ILE A 315 -32.77 -13.75 -6.35
N GLY A 316 -33.87 -13.77 -5.58
CA GLY A 316 -34.15 -14.75 -4.51
C GLY A 316 -33.78 -14.23 -3.11
N GLY A 317 -34.69 -14.35 -2.13
CA GLY A 317 -34.56 -13.78 -0.77
C GLY A 317 -33.47 -14.40 0.10
N GLU A 318 -33.28 -13.87 1.31
CA GLU A 318 -32.20 -14.24 2.25
C GLU A 318 -32.06 -15.76 2.47
N ILE A 319 -30.97 -16.34 1.97
CA ILE A 319 -30.60 -17.74 2.24
C ILE A 319 -29.51 -17.78 3.31
N TYR A 320 -29.85 -18.40 4.45
CA TYR A 320 -28.92 -18.67 5.54
C TYR A 320 -28.10 -19.95 5.27
N GLY A 321 -26.82 -19.93 5.65
CA GLY A 321 -25.97 -21.13 5.64
C GLY A 321 -25.28 -21.29 7.00
N GLU A 322 -25.15 -22.53 7.47
CA GLU A 322 -24.38 -22.83 8.68
C GLU A 322 -22.88 -22.88 8.35
N VAL A 323 -22.05 -22.25 9.20
CA VAL A 323 -20.59 -22.45 9.20
C VAL A 323 -20.35 -23.65 10.10
N GLU A 324 -19.39 -24.50 9.73
CA GLU A 324 -18.90 -25.50 10.66
C GLU A 324 -18.38 -24.82 11.95
N ALA A 325 -18.47 -25.50 13.10
CA ALA A 325 -18.18 -24.97 14.44
C ALA A 325 -16.79 -24.30 14.63
N ASN A 326 -15.94 -24.34 13.62
CA ASN A 326 -14.55 -23.89 13.62
C ASN A 326 -14.31 -22.59 12.83
N GLY A 327 -15.35 -21.88 12.38
CA GLY A 327 -15.18 -20.61 11.67
C GLY A 327 -14.77 -20.75 10.20
N GLN A 328 -15.02 -21.93 9.61
CA GLN A 328 -14.70 -22.23 8.22
C GLN A 328 -15.93 -22.11 7.33
N PHE A 329 -15.86 -21.31 6.26
CA PHE A 329 -16.95 -21.22 5.29
C PHE A 329 -16.42 -20.98 3.88
N VAL A 330 -17.29 -21.22 2.89
CA VAL A 330 -17.04 -20.88 1.49
C VAL A 330 -17.84 -19.62 1.13
N TYR A 331 -17.13 -18.58 0.70
CA TYR A 331 -17.72 -17.33 0.24
C TYR A 331 -18.54 -17.59 -1.03
N SER A 332 -19.83 -17.28 -0.98
CA SER A 332 -20.75 -17.55 -2.08
C SER A 332 -20.55 -16.55 -3.21
N GLY A 333 -20.46 -17.04 -4.45
CA GLY A 333 -20.23 -16.17 -5.62
C GLY A 333 -21.32 -15.17 -5.96
N PHE A 334 -22.51 -15.29 -5.36
CA PHE A 334 -23.63 -14.39 -5.59
C PHE A 334 -23.86 -13.40 -4.45
N SER A 335 -23.05 -13.45 -3.38
CA SER A 335 -23.18 -12.57 -2.22
C SER A 335 -22.32 -11.32 -2.39
N LYS A 336 -22.87 -10.14 -2.08
CA LYS A 336 -22.05 -8.92 -1.99
C LYS A 336 -21.22 -8.90 -0.71
N TYR A 337 -21.80 -9.32 0.41
CA TYR A 337 -21.10 -9.44 1.69
C TYR A 337 -21.66 -10.60 2.52
N VAL A 338 -20.86 -11.11 3.45
CA VAL A 338 -21.25 -12.14 4.42
C VAL A 338 -21.03 -11.60 5.83
N MET A 339 -21.94 -11.88 6.76
CA MET A 339 -21.74 -11.66 8.19
C MET A 339 -21.69 -13.00 8.92
N ILE A 340 -20.75 -13.13 9.85
CA ILE A 340 -20.64 -14.22 10.81
C ILE A 340 -20.99 -13.65 12.19
N TYR A 341 -21.91 -14.28 12.92
CA TYR A 341 -22.31 -13.86 14.28
C TYR A 341 -22.41 -15.03 15.25
#